data_AF-A0A6A5S2T8-F1
#
_entry.id   AF-A0A6A5S2T8-F1
#
_cell.length_a   1.000
_cell.length_b   1.000
_cell.length_c   1.000
_cell.angle_alpha   90.00
_cell.angle_beta   90.00
_cell.angle_gamma   90.00
#
_symmetry.space_group_name_H-M   'P 1'
#
loop_
_entity.id
_entity.type
_entity.pdbx_description
1 polymer ?
#
loop_
_entity_poly.entity_id
_entity_poly.type
_entity_poly.pdbx_seq_one_letter_code
_entity_poly.pdbx_strand_id
1 'polypeptide(L)'
;MVACTACLKSGQACRMLSLSARCGNCYQSRIATCVLVHIPVPDFLSINWEIEKLSEEEEAAELQLDADQAATDALVWTQAARAKLQRLWKQKRLLKQKEQEIFDKGWDNAEALEQLEQLELFNQEMALANPDALANAHVVDWSAFWTGGDVLDGTLPEVGGSLSGWCLVPKCSPCLGILTI
;
A
#
# COMPACT_ATOMS: atom_id res chain seq x y z
N MET A 1 2.75 67.17 21.90
CA MET A 1 2.93 67.33 23.36
C MET A 1 1.57 67.19 24.02
N VAL A 2 1.41 66.28 24.97
CA VAL A 2 0.15 66.09 25.71
C VAL A 2 0.04 67.18 26.76
N ALA A 3 -0.98 68.03 26.66
CA ALA A 3 -1.23 69.11 27.63
C ALA A 3 -2.45 68.80 28.48
N CYS A 4 -2.48 69.26 29.73
CA CYS A 4 -3.69 69.23 30.52
C CYS A 4 -4.66 70.34 30.08
N THR A 5 -5.94 70.16 30.40
CA THR A 5 -7.03 71.09 30.03
C THR A 5 -6.75 72.52 30.45
N ALA A 6 -6.18 72.71 31.63
CA ALA A 6 -5.84 74.03 32.17
C ALA A 6 -4.70 74.71 31.41
N CYS A 7 -3.60 74.00 31.14
CA CYS A 7 -2.46 74.55 30.40
C CYS A 7 -2.79 74.82 28.93
N LEU A 8 -3.65 73.99 28.32
CA LEU A 8 -4.12 74.22 26.96
C LEU A 8 -4.94 75.51 26.85
N LYS A 9 -5.84 75.76 27.82
CA LYS A 9 -6.65 76.99 27.87
C LYS A 9 -5.82 78.24 28.17
N SER A 10 -4.76 78.12 28.97
CA SER A 10 -3.89 79.25 29.30
C SER A 10 -2.75 79.48 28.30
N GLY A 11 -2.63 78.65 27.26
CA GLY A 11 -1.57 78.75 26.25
C GLY A 11 -0.17 78.50 26.80
N GLN A 12 -0.05 77.82 27.95
CA GLN A 12 1.23 77.59 28.62
C GLN A 12 1.80 76.21 28.31
N ALA A 13 3.14 76.10 28.36
CA ALA A 13 3.83 74.83 28.24
C ALA A 13 3.46 73.90 29.42
N CYS A 14 2.76 72.81 29.12
CA CYS A 14 2.39 71.80 30.11
C CYS A 14 3.55 70.82 30.31
N ARG A 15 4.18 70.85 31.49
CA ARG A 15 5.19 69.85 31.89
C ARG A 15 4.67 69.04 33.07
N MET A 16 4.44 67.75 32.86
CA MET A 16 4.07 66.82 33.93
C MET A 16 5.25 66.60 34.87
N LEU A 17 4.99 66.67 36.19
CA LEU A 17 5.99 66.30 37.19
C LEU A 17 5.92 64.79 37.39
N SER A 18 7.06 64.10 37.42
CA SER A 18 7.15 62.64 37.55
C SER A 18 6.57 62.10 38.87
N LEU A 19 6.53 62.93 39.92
CA LEU A 19 6.11 62.54 41.28
C LEU A 19 4.71 63.03 41.66
N SER A 20 3.98 63.67 40.74
CA SER A 20 2.63 64.17 41.05
C SER A 20 1.67 63.94 39.89
N ALA A 21 0.40 63.67 40.21
CA ALA A 21 -0.67 63.57 39.22
C ALA A 21 -1.00 64.92 38.54
N ARG A 22 -0.25 65.99 38.83
CA ARG A 22 -0.45 67.34 38.28
C ARG A 22 0.78 67.81 37.50
N CYS A 23 0.57 68.66 36.51
CA CYS A 23 1.67 69.37 35.85
C CYS A 23 2.22 70.47 36.76
N GLY A 24 3.46 70.90 36.51
CA GLY A 24 4.13 71.93 37.32
C GLY A 24 3.32 73.22 37.44
N ASN A 25 2.65 73.64 36.36
CA ASN A 25 1.84 74.85 36.36
C ASN A 25 0.54 74.67 37.14
N CYS A 26 -0.16 73.53 37.01
CA CYS A 26 -1.35 73.25 37.83
C CYS A 26 -1.01 73.12 39.32
N TYR A 27 0.17 72.60 39.65
CA TYR A 27 0.66 72.53 41.01
C TYR A 27 0.92 73.93 41.59
N GLN A 28 1.64 74.79 40.85
CA GLN A 28 1.94 76.17 41.27
C GLN A 28 0.70 77.06 41.37
N SER A 29 -0.22 76.93 40.40
CA SER A 29 -1.47 77.70 40.37
C SER A 29 -2.58 77.14 41.27
N ARG A 30 -2.28 76.12 42.11
CA ARG A 30 -3.22 75.45 43.02
C ARG A 30 -4.51 74.96 42.34
N ILE A 31 -4.42 74.55 41.07
CA ILE A 31 -5.56 74.00 40.34
C ILE A 31 -5.80 72.56 40.81
N ALA A 32 -7.03 72.26 41.26
CA ALA A 32 -7.37 70.98 41.88
C ALA A 32 -7.32 69.79 40.89
N THR A 33 -7.62 70.03 39.62
CA THR A 33 -7.74 69.00 38.59
C THR A 33 -6.80 69.28 37.42
N CYS A 34 -5.90 68.33 37.14
CA CYS A 34 -4.97 68.38 36.01
C CYS A 34 -5.29 67.22 35.07
N VAL A 35 -6.37 67.36 34.30
CA VAL A 35 -6.84 66.30 33.38
C VAL A 35 -6.10 66.43 32.06
N LEU A 36 -5.41 65.38 31.64
CA LEU A 36 -4.78 65.31 30.32
C LEU A 36 -5.86 65.41 29.23
N VAL A 37 -5.67 66.31 28.27
CA VAL A 37 -6.58 66.43 27.12
C VAL A 37 -6.24 65.36 26.11
N HIS A 38 -7.25 64.58 25.75
CA HIS A 38 -7.37 63.75 24.55
C HIS A 38 -6.10 62.98 24.15
N ILE A 39 -6.01 61.74 24.62
CA ILE A 39 -5.52 60.68 23.73
C ILE A 39 -6.76 60.27 22.93
N PRO A 40 -6.85 60.56 21.62
CA PRO A 40 -7.94 60.02 20.82
C PRO A 40 -7.88 58.50 20.93
N VAL A 41 -8.98 57.89 21.38
CA VAL A 41 -9.11 56.43 21.35
C VAL A 41 -9.02 56.04 19.87
N PRO A 42 -8.06 55.19 19.46
CA PRO A 42 -7.97 54.75 18.09
C PRO A 42 -9.30 54.07 17.71
N ASP A 43 -9.84 54.43 16.56
CA ASP A 43 -11.01 53.78 16.04
C ASP A 43 -10.61 52.42 15.45
N PHE A 44 -10.83 51.36 16.24
CA PHE A 44 -10.54 49.98 15.83
C PHE A 44 -11.66 49.36 14.99
N LEU A 45 -12.74 50.08 14.68
CA LEU A 45 -13.87 49.53 13.94
C LEU A 45 -13.45 49.03 12.54
N SER A 46 -12.57 49.76 11.86
CA SER A 46 -12.02 49.33 10.56
C SER A 46 -11.20 48.04 10.68
N ILE A 47 -10.42 47.91 11.75
CA ILE A 47 -9.58 46.72 11.97
C ILE A 47 -10.46 45.52 12.34
N ASN A 48 -11.45 45.71 13.20
CA ASN A 48 -12.38 44.66 13.58
C ASN A 48 -13.18 44.17 12.37
N TRP A 49 -13.64 45.07 11.50
CA TRP A 49 -14.32 44.71 10.26
C TRP A 49 -13.42 43.87 9.34
N GLU A 50 -12.15 44.26 9.21
CA GLU A 50 -11.20 43.53 8.37
C GLU A 50 -10.83 42.16 8.95
N ILE A 51 -10.74 42.04 10.27
CA ILE A 51 -10.57 40.75 10.96
C ILE A 51 -11.77 39.83 10.69
N GLU A 52 -12.99 40.34 10.82
CA GLU A 52 -14.20 39.55 10.60
C GLU A 52 -14.31 39.10 9.14
N LYS A 53 -14.02 40.00 8.21
CA LYS A 53 -13.92 39.68 6.78
C LYS A 53 -12.88 38.59 6.50
N LEU A 54 -11.68 38.70 7.07
CA LEU A 54 -10.62 37.69 6.89
C LEU A 54 -11.01 36.35 7.51
N SER A 55 -11.72 36.36 8.64
CA SER A 55 -12.22 35.14 9.29
C SER A 55 -13.22 34.41 8.40
N GLU A 56 -14.13 35.14 7.74
CA GLU A 56 -15.08 34.56 6.78
C GLU A 56 -14.35 33.99 5.54
N GLU A 57 -13.33 34.70 5.04
CA GLU A 57 -12.51 34.23 3.93
C GLU A 57 -11.68 32.99 4.29
N GLU A 58 -11.16 32.90 5.51
CA GLU A 58 -10.43 31.74 6.03
C GLU A 58 -11.36 30.52 6.15
N GLU A 59 -12.53 30.67 6.76
CA GLU A 59 -13.52 29.58 6.87
C GLU A 59 -13.97 29.08 5.49
N ALA A 60 -14.21 29.99 4.54
CA ALA A 60 -14.56 29.62 3.17
C ALA A 60 -13.41 28.85 2.48
N ALA A 61 -12.16 29.25 2.70
CA ALA A 61 -10.99 28.58 2.15
C ALA A 61 -10.77 27.19 2.77
N GLU A 62 -10.96 27.04 4.08
CA GLU A 62 -10.89 25.75 4.76
C GLU A 62 -11.95 24.77 4.24
N LEU A 63 -13.20 25.23 4.11
CA LEU A 63 -14.28 24.42 3.54
C LEU A 63 -13.97 23.95 2.11
N GLN A 64 -13.31 24.81 1.30
CA GLN A 64 -12.91 24.44 -0.05
C GLN A 64 -11.78 23.40 -0.04
N LEU A 65 -10.78 23.56 0.83
CA LEU A 65 -9.70 22.59 1.00
C LEU A 65 -10.21 21.23 1.45
N ASP A 66 -11.16 21.19 2.39
CA ASP A 66 -11.78 19.94 2.84
C ASP A 66 -12.55 19.25 1.71
N ALA A 67 -13.27 20.02 0.89
CA ALA A 67 -13.97 19.49 -0.27
C ALA A 67 -13.00 18.91 -1.32
N ASP A 68 -11.92 19.62 -1.62
CA ASP A 68 -10.88 19.16 -2.54
C ASP A 68 -10.16 17.91 -2.00
N GLN A 69 -9.84 17.89 -0.71
CA GLN A 69 -9.23 16.75 -0.05
C GLN A 69 -10.14 15.51 -0.15
N ALA A 70 -11.43 15.65 0.18
CA ALA A 70 -12.41 14.58 0.04
C ALA A 70 -12.51 14.07 -1.42
N ALA A 71 -12.45 14.97 -2.41
CA ALA A 71 -12.45 14.60 -3.82
C ALA A 71 -11.18 13.82 -4.22
N THR A 72 -10.01 14.23 -3.75
CA THR A 72 -8.75 13.50 -4.01
C THR A 72 -8.73 12.13 -3.37
N ASP A 73 -9.19 12.02 -2.12
CA ASP A 73 -9.29 10.73 -1.42
C ASP A 73 -10.25 9.78 -2.14
N ALA A 74 -11.41 10.28 -2.59
CA ALA A 74 -12.35 9.51 -3.39
C ALA A 74 -11.72 9.00 -4.71
N LEU A 75 -10.89 9.82 -5.35
CA LEU A 75 -10.17 9.46 -6.57
C LEU A 75 -9.13 8.36 -6.30
N VAL A 76 -8.35 8.48 -5.21
CA VAL A 76 -7.38 7.46 -4.78
C VAL A 76 -8.08 6.13 -4.49
N TRP A 77 -9.19 6.15 -3.74
CA TRP A 77 -10.01 4.97 -3.47
C TRP A 77 -10.53 4.32 -4.75
N THR A 78 -11.01 5.12 -5.70
CA THR A 78 -11.52 4.65 -6.98
C THR A 78 -10.42 3.98 -7.81
N GLN A 79 -9.22 4.56 -7.83
CA GLN A 79 -8.07 3.96 -8.52
C GLN A 79 -7.66 2.64 -7.89
N ALA A 80 -7.59 2.57 -6.56
CA ALA A 80 -7.29 1.32 -5.84
C ALA A 80 -8.32 0.22 -6.12
N ALA A 81 -9.61 0.56 -6.14
CA ALA A 81 -10.68 -0.37 -6.49
C ALA A 81 -10.56 -0.89 -7.93
N ARG A 82 -10.23 -0.01 -8.90
CA ARG A 82 -9.98 -0.40 -10.30
C ARG A 82 -8.79 -1.35 -10.43
N ALA A 83 -7.68 -1.05 -9.77
CA ALA A 83 -6.49 -1.91 -9.77
C ALA A 83 -6.79 -3.29 -9.18
N LYS A 84 -7.54 -3.35 -8.07
CA LYS A 84 -8.00 -4.61 -7.47
C LYS A 84 -8.87 -5.41 -8.43
N LEU A 85 -9.81 -4.76 -9.10
CA LEU A 85 -10.71 -5.41 -10.06
C LEU A 85 -9.94 -5.98 -11.27
N GLN A 86 -8.96 -5.24 -11.80
CA GLN A 86 -8.10 -5.75 -12.88
C GLN A 86 -7.29 -6.99 -12.45
N ARG A 87 -6.75 -6.99 -11.22
CA ARG A 87 -6.05 -8.16 -10.66
C ARG A 87 -7.00 -9.36 -10.56
N LEU A 88 -8.21 -9.18 -10.04
CA LEU A 88 -9.20 -10.23 -9.94
C LEU A 88 -9.60 -10.79 -11.30
N TRP A 89 -9.76 -9.94 -12.31
CA TRP A 89 -10.04 -10.40 -13.68
C TRP A 89 -8.91 -11.24 -14.27
N LYS A 90 -7.65 -10.84 -14.06
CA LYS A 90 -6.48 -11.63 -14.46
C LYS A 90 -6.47 -12.99 -13.76
N GLN A 91 -6.67 -13.01 -12.45
CA GLN A 91 -6.74 -14.25 -11.67
C GLN A 91 -7.89 -15.16 -12.16
N LYS A 92 -9.08 -14.60 -12.39
CA LYS A 92 -10.22 -15.35 -12.92
C LYS A 92 -9.92 -15.95 -14.30
N ARG A 93 -9.29 -15.19 -15.19
CA ARG A 93 -8.91 -15.67 -16.53
C ARG A 93 -7.90 -16.82 -16.43
N LEU A 94 -6.88 -16.68 -15.59
CA LEU A 94 -5.88 -17.72 -15.36
C LEU A 94 -6.51 -18.99 -14.79
N LEU A 95 -7.43 -18.87 -13.84
CA LEU A 95 -8.13 -20.02 -13.27
C LEU A 95 -8.97 -20.74 -14.32
N LYS A 96 -9.71 -20.01 -15.16
CA LYS A 96 -10.45 -20.61 -16.28
C LYS A 96 -9.56 -21.32 -17.29
N GLN A 97 -8.39 -20.75 -17.59
CA GLN A 97 -7.42 -21.40 -18.47
C GLN A 97 -6.89 -22.70 -17.85
N LYS A 98 -6.58 -22.70 -16.56
CA LYS A 98 -6.15 -23.91 -15.84
C LYS A 98 -7.24 -24.97 -15.77
N GLU A 99 -8.49 -24.57 -15.56
CA GLU A 99 -9.65 -25.47 -15.59
C GLU A 99 -9.73 -26.19 -16.94
N GLN A 100 -9.63 -25.44 -18.04
CA GLN A 100 -9.63 -26.03 -19.38
C GLN A 100 -8.42 -26.95 -19.61
N GLU A 101 -7.23 -26.52 -19.20
CA GLU A 101 -6.00 -27.33 -19.32
C GLU A 101 -6.11 -28.67 -18.57
N ILE A 102 -6.72 -28.67 -17.38
CA ILE A 102 -6.95 -29.90 -16.60
C ILE A 102 -7.97 -30.78 -17.31
N PHE A 103 -9.02 -30.18 -17.87
CA PHE A 103 -10.04 -30.91 -18.63
C PHE A 103 -9.46 -31.56 -19.88
N ASP A 104 -8.70 -30.82 -20.67
CA ASP A 104 -8.05 -31.30 -21.90
C ASP A 104 -7.05 -32.42 -21.58
N LYS A 105 -6.21 -32.25 -20.55
CA LYS A 105 -5.31 -33.33 -20.09
C LYS A 105 -6.07 -34.56 -19.60
N GLY A 106 -7.21 -34.36 -18.95
CA GLY A 106 -8.09 -35.46 -18.53
C GLY A 106 -8.62 -36.25 -19.72
N TRP A 107 -8.96 -35.55 -20.81
CA TRP A 107 -9.37 -36.15 -22.07
C TRP A 107 -8.24 -36.94 -22.72
N ASP A 108 -7.05 -36.33 -22.88
CA ASP A 108 -5.87 -36.99 -23.47
C ASP A 108 -5.48 -38.24 -22.68
N ASN A 109 -5.54 -38.18 -21.34
CA ASN A 109 -5.25 -39.32 -20.48
C ASN A 109 -6.28 -40.45 -20.64
N ALA A 110 -7.56 -40.13 -20.83
CA ALA A 110 -8.60 -41.12 -21.06
C ALA A 110 -8.39 -41.84 -22.40
N GLU A 111 -8.06 -41.10 -23.46
CA GLU A 111 -7.73 -41.68 -24.76
C GLU A 111 -6.48 -42.56 -24.69
N ALA A 112 -5.43 -42.11 -23.99
CA ALA A 112 -4.22 -42.92 -23.79
C ALA A 112 -4.51 -44.23 -23.03
N LEU A 113 -5.40 -44.19 -22.04
CA LEU A 113 -5.82 -45.40 -21.31
C LEU A 113 -6.58 -46.37 -22.21
N GLU A 114 -7.49 -45.88 -23.05
CA GLU A 114 -8.22 -46.71 -24.02
C GLU A 114 -7.27 -47.39 -25.03
N GLN A 115 -6.26 -46.66 -25.51
CA GLN A 115 -5.22 -47.22 -26.40
C GLN A 115 -4.38 -48.30 -25.70
N LEU A 116 -4.05 -48.11 -24.42
CA LEU A 116 -3.32 -49.10 -23.63
C LEU A 116 -4.16 -50.36 -23.39
N GLU A 117 -5.46 -50.21 -23.14
CA GLU A 117 -6.38 -51.34 -22.99
C GLU A 117 -6.46 -52.17 -24.28
N GLN A 118 -6.55 -51.51 -25.45
CA GLN A 118 -6.54 -52.20 -26.75
C GLN A 118 -5.22 -52.94 -27.00
N LEU A 119 -4.08 -52.34 -26.64
CA LEU A 119 -2.78 -53.00 -26.74
C LEU A 119 -2.67 -54.18 -25.78
N GLU A 120 -3.22 -54.09 -24.58
CA GLU A 120 -3.26 -55.20 -23.63
C GLU A 120 -4.06 -56.37 -24.18
N LEU A 121 -5.27 -56.11 -24.72
CA LEU A 121 -6.09 -57.13 -25.36
C LEU A 121 -5.35 -57.80 -26.54
N PHE A 122 -4.73 -57.00 -27.41
CA PHE A 122 -3.93 -57.52 -28.50
C PHE A 122 -2.75 -58.40 -28.02
N ASN A 123 -2.05 -57.97 -26.98
CA ASN A 123 -0.96 -58.74 -26.39
C ASN A 123 -1.45 -60.05 -25.76
N GLN A 124 -2.62 -60.05 -25.11
CA GLN A 124 -3.25 -61.25 -24.59
C GLN A 124 -3.62 -62.22 -25.71
N GLU A 125 -4.21 -61.74 -26.82
CA GLU A 125 -4.51 -62.56 -27.99
C GLU A 125 -3.25 -63.18 -28.59
N MET A 126 -2.18 -62.40 -28.75
CA MET A 126 -0.89 -62.88 -29.26
C MET A 126 -0.26 -63.92 -28.33
N ALA A 127 -0.37 -63.76 -27.01
CA ALA A 127 0.11 -64.72 -26.02
C ALA A 127 -0.66 -66.05 -26.09
N LEU A 128 -1.98 -66.01 -26.30
CA LEU A 128 -2.81 -67.21 -26.50
C LEU A 128 -2.51 -67.91 -27.83
N ALA A 129 -2.23 -67.14 -28.88
CA ALA A 129 -1.89 -67.68 -30.20
C ALA A 129 -0.49 -68.30 -30.27
N ASN A 130 0.43 -67.94 -29.36
CA ASN A 130 1.79 -68.46 -29.30
C ASN A 130 2.17 -68.94 -27.88
N PRO A 131 1.62 -70.09 -27.44
CA PRO A 131 1.85 -70.60 -26.08
C PRO A 131 3.32 -70.99 -25.82
N ASP A 132 4.09 -71.33 -26.86
CA ASP A 132 5.51 -71.68 -26.75
C ASP A 132 6.42 -70.45 -26.50
N ALA A 133 5.97 -69.24 -26.87
CA ALA A 133 6.68 -68.00 -26.54
C ALA A 133 6.61 -67.66 -25.05
N LEU A 134 5.53 -68.04 -24.37
CA LEU A 134 5.33 -67.81 -22.93
C LEU A 134 6.22 -68.74 -22.07
N ALA A 135 6.55 -69.94 -22.58
CA ALA A 135 7.40 -70.91 -21.90
C ALA A 135 8.87 -70.46 -21.75
N ASN A 136 9.32 -69.53 -22.60
CA ASN A 136 10.67 -68.94 -22.55
C ASN A 136 10.70 -67.50 -22.02
N ALA A 137 9.54 -66.93 -21.66
CA ALA A 137 9.48 -65.61 -21.07
C ALA A 137 9.88 -65.70 -19.59
N HIS A 138 11.04 -65.14 -19.24
CA HIS A 138 11.42 -64.97 -17.83
C HIS A 138 10.31 -64.24 -17.08
N VAL A 139 9.74 -64.86 -16.06
CA VAL A 139 8.81 -64.21 -15.14
C VAL A 139 9.52 -63.00 -14.55
N VAL A 140 9.04 -61.80 -14.88
CA VAL A 140 9.55 -60.55 -14.33
C VAL A 140 9.10 -60.48 -12.87
N ASP A 141 10.04 -60.66 -11.95
CA ASP A 141 9.79 -60.56 -10.52
C ASP A 141 9.70 -59.08 -10.09
N TRP A 142 8.48 -58.63 -9.81
CA TRP A 142 8.18 -57.27 -9.36
C TRP A 142 8.45 -57.05 -7.86
N SER A 143 8.77 -58.11 -7.11
CA SER A 143 9.02 -57.97 -5.67
C SER A 143 10.28 -57.12 -5.39
N ALA A 144 11.30 -57.21 -6.26
CA ALA A 144 12.51 -56.40 -6.20
C ALA A 144 12.26 -54.88 -6.30
N PHE A 145 11.20 -54.47 -7.01
CA PHE A 145 10.81 -53.05 -7.15
C PHE A 145 10.26 -52.48 -5.83
N TRP A 146 9.56 -53.29 -5.04
CA TRP A 146 8.95 -52.87 -3.77
C TRP A 146 9.88 -53.06 -2.54
N THR A 147 10.92 -53.89 -2.64
CA THR A 147 11.89 -54.12 -1.56
C THR A 147 13.09 -53.19 -1.56
N GLY A 148 13.25 -52.32 -2.57
CA GLY A 148 14.36 -51.36 -2.70
C GLY A 148 14.28 -50.13 -1.79
N GLY A 149 13.75 -50.29 -0.57
CA GLY A 149 13.62 -49.22 0.42
C GLY A 149 14.84 -49.00 1.31
N ASP A 150 15.80 -49.92 1.34
CA ASP A 150 17.04 -49.78 2.10
C ASP A 150 18.18 -50.50 1.37
N VAL A 151 19.38 -49.90 1.42
CA VAL A 151 20.63 -50.30 0.72
C VAL A 151 20.81 -49.69 -0.67
N LEU A 152 20.93 -48.36 -0.72
CA LEU A 152 21.91 -47.71 -1.58
C LEU A 152 23.22 -47.57 -0.78
N ASP A 153 24.05 -48.60 -0.79
CA ASP A 153 25.50 -48.41 -0.66
C ASP A 153 26.11 -48.68 -2.03
N GLY A 154 26.93 -47.74 -2.48
CA GLY A 154 27.26 -47.55 -3.88
C GLY A 154 28.08 -48.69 -4.46
N THR A 155 27.53 -49.42 -5.43
CA THR A 155 28.31 -49.96 -6.55
C THR A 155 27.37 -50.34 -7.70
N LEU A 156 27.30 -49.47 -8.71
CA LEU A 156 26.75 -49.81 -10.03
C LEU A 156 27.83 -50.56 -10.81
N PRO A 157 27.55 -51.70 -11.46
CA PRO A 157 28.37 -52.17 -12.57
C PRO A 157 28.03 -51.34 -13.80
N GLU A 158 29.05 -50.73 -14.39
CA GLU A 158 28.98 -50.03 -15.67
C GLU A 158 28.43 -50.95 -16.77
N VAL A 159 27.30 -50.56 -17.36
CA VAL A 159 26.95 -50.93 -18.73
C VAL A 159 26.73 -49.63 -19.49
N GLY A 160 27.72 -49.30 -20.32
CA GLY A 160 27.77 -48.08 -21.10
C GLY A 160 26.63 -47.98 -22.10
N GLY A 161 26.04 -46.78 -22.16
CA GLY A 161 25.03 -46.40 -23.14
C GLY A 161 24.89 -44.89 -23.17
N SER A 162 25.76 -44.25 -23.96
CA SER A 162 25.71 -42.83 -24.28
C SER A 162 24.38 -42.44 -24.90
N LEU A 163 23.60 -41.57 -24.23
CA LEU A 163 22.72 -40.62 -24.90
C LEU A 163 22.77 -39.28 -24.17
N SER A 164 23.43 -38.34 -24.83
CA SER A 164 23.48 -36.93 -24.53
C SER A 164 22.09 -36.30 -24.42
N GLY A 165 21.86 -35.64 -23.29
CA GLY A 165 21.44 -34.23 -23.28
C GLY A 165 19.97 -33.92 -23.36
N TRP A 166 19.28 -33.91 -22.21
CA TRP A 166 18.15 -32.99 -21.94
C TRP A 166 18.18 -32.59 -20.45
N CYS A 167 18.72 -31.40 -20.15
CA CYS A 167 18.48 -30.71 -18.87
C CYS A 167 17.80 -29.37 -19.17
N LEU A 168 16.47 -29.34 -19.02
CA LEU A 168 15.68 -28.12 -18.90
C LEU A 168 15.72 -27.63 -17.44
N VAL A 169 16.59 -26.65 -17.19
CA VAL A 169 16.43 -25.42 -16.35
C VAL A 169 16.00 -25.56 -14.85
N PRO A 170 15.97 -24.48 -14.04
CA PRO A 170 16.97 -24.19 -13.02
C PRO A 170 16.47 -24.34 -11.58
N LYS A 171 17.39 -24.60 -10.64
CA LYS A 171 17.18 -24.41 -9.20
C LYS A 171 16.99 -22.92 -8.89
N CYS A 172 15.78 -22.50 -8.53
CA CYS A 172 15.57 -21.30 -7.73
C CYS A 172 15.69 -21.66 -6.24
N SER A 173 16.61 -20.98 -5.58
CA SER A 173 16.93 -21.08 -4.15
C SER A 173 15.83 -20.48 -3.27
N PRO A 174 15.52 -21.03 -2.07
CA PRO A 174 14.76 -20.32 -1.06
C PRO A 174 15.72 -19.56 -0.13
N CYS A 175 15.79 -18.23 -0.26
CA CYS A 175 16.31 -17.38 0.79
C CYS A 175 15.22 -17.18 1.86
N LEU A 176 15.32 -17.91 2.97
CA LEU A 176 14.66 -17.58 4.23
C LEU A 176 15.74 -17.16 5.23
N GLY A 177 15.63 -15.93 5.75
CA GLY A 177 16.54 -15.44 6.78
C GLY A 177 16.51 -13.93 6.94
N ILE A 178 15.37 -13.36 7.34
CA ILE A 178 15.33 -12.07 8.03
C ILE A 178 14.79 -12.34 9.42
N LEU A 179 15.69 -12.25 10.39
CA LEU A 179 15.41 -12.26 11.81
C LEU A 179 14.74 -10.93 12.19
N THR A 180 13.70 -11.04 13.00
CA THR A 180 12.91 -9.97 13.61
C THR A 180 13.74 -9.10 14.57
N ILE A 181 13.27 -7.86 14.72
CA ILE A 181 13.64 -6.85 15.74
C ILE A 181 13.51 -7.41 17.14
#